data_AF-A0A8S1V3F8-F1
#
_entry.id   AF-A0A8S1V3F8-F1
#
_cell.length_a   1.000
_cell.length_b   1.000
_cell.length_c   1.000
_cell.angle_alpha   90.00
_cell.angle_beta   90.00
_cell.angle_gamma   90.00
#
_symmetry.space_group_name_H-M   'P 1'
#
loop_
_entity.id
_entity.type
_entity.pdbx_description
1 polymer ?
#
loop_
_entity_poly.entity_id
_entity_poly.type
_entity_poly.pdbx_seq_one_letter_code
_entity_poly.pdbx_strand_id
1 'polypeptide(L)'
;MQHPRSTSAHYNTCNSQYGNGWLLHEGKQQVKLNETTVPTYAEIVRSMQDFRRAEKLIKNKLVAQKFGLEQQKQETEEEKQRRKIDNKVPPKPFPVRESEYTKPDQGINVGSPIYETSNMQYGQLNPTKFELIEKFYPRDAKFTQGFLGNTFKFDGLNTSVAFSKTHKALDEY
;
A
#
# COMPACT_ATOMS: atom_id res chain seq x y z
N MET A 1 5.00 -70.72 -1.64
CA MET A 1 4.49 -71.16 -0.32
C MET A 1 4.87 -70.11 0.70
N GLN A 2 3.90 -69.39 1.25
CA GLN A 2 4.12 -68.37 2.29
C GLN A 2 3.95 -69.04 3.66
N HIS A 3 4.95 -68.91 4.53
CA HIS A 3 4.82 -69.34 5.91
C HIS A 3 4.00 -68.31 6.71
N PRO A 4 2.95 -68.73 7.44
CA PRO A 4 2.28 -67.84 8.37
C PRO A 4 3.22 -67.55 9.55
N ARG A 5 3.56 -66.27 9.77
CA ARG A 5 4.32 -65.84 10.95
C ARG A 5 3.40 -65.93 12.17
N SER A 6 3.72 -66.88 13.05
CA SER A 6 3.14 -67.06 14.37
C SER A 6 3.16 -65.75 15.17
N THR A 7 2.00 -65.28 15.61
CA THR A 7 1.85 -64.18 16.57
C THR A 7 2.09 -64.72 17.99
N SER A 8 3.35 -64.92 18.35
CA SER A 8 3.72 -65.11 19.75
C SER A 8 3.63 -63.77 20.47
N ALA A 9 2.80 -63.69 21.51
CA ALA A 9 2.79 -62.59 22.47
C ALA A 9 4.13 -62.57 23.22
N HIS A 10 5.12 -61.93 22.62
CA HIS A 10 6.42 -61.68 23.23
C HIS A 10 6.55 -60.17 23.40
N TYR A 11 7.04 -59.79 24.58
CA TYR A 11 7.26 -58.41 24.99
C TYR A 11 7.89 -57.61 23.85
N ASN A 12 7.08 -56.79 23.19
CA ASN A 12 7.58 -55.84 22.20
C ASN A 12 8.36 -54.79 22.98
N THR A 13 9.69 -54.88 22.93
CA THR A 13 10.56 -53.81 23.42
C THR A 13 10.24 -52.53 22.64
N CYS A 14 10.14 -51.38 23.30
CA CYS A 14 9.80 -50.08 22.67
C CYS A 14 10.79 -49.65 21.57
N ASN A 15 11.90 -50.38 21.38
CA ASN A 15 12.90 -50.12 20.36
C ASN A 15 12.41 -50.37 18.92
N SER A 16 11.39 -51.21 18.72
CA SER A 16 10.82 -51.46 17.38
C SER A 16 9.85 -50.37 16.91
N GLN A 17 9.60 -49.35 17.74
CA GLN A 17 8.69 -48.24 17.44
C GLN A 17 9.43 -46.98 16.96
N TYR A 18 10.77 -46.97 17.04
CA TYR A 18 11.56 -45.89 16.45
C TYR A 18 11.49 -45.96 14.93
N GLY A 19 10.94 -44.91 14.30
CA GLY A 19 10.86 -44.80 12.84
C GLY A 19 9.45 -44.94 12.25
N ASN A 20 8.43 -45.25 13.05
CA ASN A 20 7.06 -45.05 12.62
C ASN A 20 6.83 -43.54 12.50
N GLY A 21 6.82 -43.02 11.27
CA GLY A 21 6.49 -41.62 11.00
C GLY A 21 5.14 -41.26 11.62
N TRP A 22 4.94 -39.98 11.96
CA TRP A 22 3.69 -39.49 12.53
C TRP A 22 2.50 -39.92 11.65
N LEU A 23 1.75 -40.92 12.11
CA LEU A 23 0.55 -41.42 11.45
C LEU A 23 -0.60 -40.48 11.84
N LEU A 24 -1.09 -39.67 10.90
CA LEU A 24 -2.36 -38.96 11.08
C LEU A 24 -3.54 -39.91 10.82
N HIS A 25 -4.76 -39.42 11.07
CA HIS A 25 -6.03 -40.15 10.91
C HIS A 25 -6.04 -41.06 9.67
N GLU A 26 -6.48 -42.30 9.85
CA GLU A 26 -6.48 -43.41 8.88
C GLU A 26 -5.16 -44.15 8.66
N GLY A 27 -4.13 -43.93 9.50
CA GLY A 27 -2.93 -44.77 9.49
C GLY A 27 -2.11 -44.67 8.21
N LYS A 28 -2.35 -43.62 7.40
CA LYS A 28 -1.60 -43.33 6.18
C LYS A 28 -0.69 -42.15 6.43
N GLN A 29 0.58 -42.37 6.15
CA GLN A 29 1.57 -41.32 6.12
C GLN A 29 1.35 -40.47 4.86
N GLN A 30 0.80 -39.25 4.99
CA GLN A 30 0.50 -38.38 3.84
C GLN A 30 1.77 -37.87 3.16
N VAL A 31 2.89 -37.83 3.87
CA VAL A 31 4.17 -37.34 3.37
C VAL A 31 5.14 -38.51 3.25
N LYS A 32 5.52 -38.84 2.03
CA LYS A 32 6.58 -39.82 1.76
C LYS A 32 7.92 -39.21 2.20
N LEU A 33 8.35 -39.51 3.43
CA LEU A 33 9.60 -38.97 4.02
C LEU A 33 10.84 -39.21 3.15
N ASN A 34 10.83 -40.25 2.31
CA ASN A 34 11.95 -40.59 1.43
C ASN A 34 11.97 -39.78 0.11
N GLU A 35 10.85 -39.17 -0.29
CA GLU A 35 10.73 -38.41 -1.54
C GLU A 35 10.71 -36.89 -1.31
N THR A 36 10.28 -36.44 -0.12
CA THR A 36 10.23 -35.00 0.20
C THR A 36 11.50 -34.54 0.89
N THR A 37 12.27 -33.69 0.20
CA THR A 37 13.35 -32.91 0.80
C THR A 37 12.79 -32.03 1.91
N VAL A 38 13.21 -32.27 3.15
CA VAL A 38 12.85 -31.42 4.29
C VAL A 38 13.47 -30.05 4.06
N PRO A 39 12.67 -28.97 3.99
CA PRO A 39 13.19 -27.65 3.73
C PRO A 39 14.11 -27.20 4.86
N THR A 40 15.18 -26.51 4.49
CA THR A 40 16.10 -25.91 5.45
C THR A 40 15.41 -24.76 6.19
N TYR A 41 15.91 -24.44 7.38
CA TYR A 41 15.38 -23.31 8.16
C TYR A 41 15.38 -22.00 7.36
N ALA A 42 16.40 -21.76 6.53
CA ALA A 42 16.49 -20.58 5.67
C ALA A 42 15.35 -20.53 4.63
N GLU A 43 14.96 -21.67 4.04
CA GLU A 43 13.84 -21.77 3.10
C GLU A 43 12.49 -21.54 3.78
N ILE A 44 12.34 -22.02 5.02
CA ILE A 44 11.15 -21.78 5.84
C ILE A 44 11.01 -20.28 6.16
N VAL A 45 12.10 -19.63 6.57
CA VAL A 45 12.08 -18.19 6.87
C VAL A 45 11.78 -17.34 5.63
N ARG A 46 12.32 -17.73 4.46
CA ARG A 46 12.00 -17.08 3.17
C ARG A 46 10.52 -17.25 2.80
N SER A 47 10.01 -18.48 2.84
CA SER A 47 8.60 -18.76 2.51
C SER A 47 7.61 -18.12 3.50
N MET A 48 8.00 -17.88 4.76
CA MET A 48 7.20 -17.14 5.73
C MET A 48 6.96 -15.68 5.32
N GLN A 49 7.92 -15.03 4.65
CA GLN A 49 7.73 -13.67 4.15
C GLN A 49 6.69 -13.64 3.02
N ASP A 50 6.77 -14.60 2.09
CA ASP A 50 5.80 -14.77 1.01
C ASP A 50 4.40 -15.07 1.54
N PHE A 51 4.31 -15.92 2.56
CA PHE A 51 3.05 -16.25 3.22
C PHE A 51 2.40 -15.01 3.86
N ARG A 52 3.16 -14.21 4.61
CA ARG A 52 2.66 -12.96 5.21
C ARG A 52 2.21 -11.95 4.15
N ARG A 53 2.93 -11.89 3.02
CA ARG A 53 2.54 -11.03 1.89
C ARG A 53 1.23 -11.48 1.26
N ALA A 54 1.07 -12.78 1.03
CA ALA A 54 -0.16 -13.37 0.51
C ALA A 54 -1.34 -13.13 1.46
N GLU A 55 -1.14 -13.31 2.77
CA GLU A 55 -2.15 -13.03 3.80
C GLU A 55 -2.60 -11.56 3.75
N LYS A 56 -1.65 -10.62 3.68
CA LYS A 56 -1.95 -9.18 3.56
C LYS A 56 -2.76 -8.87 2.30
N LEU A 57 -2.41 -9.48 1.17
CA LEU A 57 -3.14 -9.31 -0.09
C LEU A 57 -4.59 -9.80 0.01
N ILE A 58 -4.81 -10.97 0.61
CA ILE A 58 -6.16 -11.53 0.81
C ILE A 58 -6.98 -10.63 1.73
N LYS A 59 -6.40 -10.16 2.84
CA LYS A 59 -7.05 -9.22 3.77
C LYS A 59 -7.45 -7.93 3.07
N ASN A 60 -6.55 -7.34 2.28
CA ASN A 60 -6.84 -6.12 1.51
C ASN A 60 -7.96 -6.36 0.49
N LYS A 61 -7.98 -7.50 -0.19
CA LYS A 61 -9.05 -7.86 -1.13
C LYS A 61 -10.41 -8.00 -0.45
N LEU A 62 -10.46 -8.65 0.72
CA LEU A 62 -11.69 -8.79 1.51
C LEU A 62 -12.21 -7.43 2.01
N VAL A 63 -11.30 -6.57 2.46
CA VAL A 63 -11.62 -5.20 2.88
C VAL A 63 -12.19 -4.41 1.70
N ALA A 64 -11.51 -4.41 0.55
CA ALA A 64 -11.97 -3.73 -0.65
C ALA A 64 -13.33 -4.27 -1.14
N GLN A 65 -13.58 -5.57 -1.03
CA GLN A 65 -14.87 -6.17 -1.40
C GLN A 65 -15.99 -5.69 -0.47
N LYS A 66 -15.77 -5.67 0.86
CA LYS A 66 -16.76 -5.17 1.83
C LYS A 66 -17.05 -3.68 1.64
N PHE A 67 -16.03 -2.84 1.52
CA PHE A 67 -16.20 -1.40 1.33
C PHE A 67 -16.74 -1.05 -0.06
N GLY A 68 -16.35 -1.80 -1.11
CA GLY A 68 -16.91 -1.65 -2.45
C GLY A 68 -18.39 -2.03 -2.54
N LEU A 69 -18.83 -3.05 -1.77
CA LEU A 69 -20.25 -3.40 -1.61
C LEU A 69 -21.03 -2.33 -0.84
N GLU A 70 -20.42 -1.66 0.14
CA GLU A 70 -21.06 -0.54 0.84
C GLU A 70 -21.22 0.71 -0.05
N GLN A 71 -20.26 0.98 -0.94
CA GLN A 71 -20.39 2.04 -1.96
C GLN A 71 -21.43 1.73 -3.04
N GLN A 72 -21.85 0.47 -3.20
CA GLN A 72 -22.94 0.06 -4.08
C GLN A 72 -24.33 0.19 -3.44
N LYS A 73 -24.44 0.52 -2.14
CA LYS A 73 -25.72 0.97 -1.58
C LYS A 73 -26.12 2.23 -2.35
N GLN A 74 -27.32 2.21 -2.93
CA GLN A 74 -27.82 3.25 -3.83
C GLN A 74 -27.66 4.64 -3.21
N GLU A 75 -26.65 5.38 -3.67
CA GLU A 75 -26.52 6.80 -3.33
C GLU A 75 -27.73 7.53 -3.91
N THR A 76 -28.49 8.18 -3.04
CA THR A 76 -29.62 9.05 -3.40
C THR A 76 -29.12 10.14 -4.35
N GLU A 77 -29.89 10.47 -5.39
CA GLU A 77 -29.51 11.46 -6.41
C GLU A 77 -29.10 12.84 -5.80
N GLU A 78 -29.64 13.18 -4.64
CA GLU A 78 -29.29 14.37 -3.86
C GLU A 78 -27.84 14.36 -3.34
N GLU A 79 -27.32 13.22 -2.91
CA GLU A 79 -25.92 13.09 -2.47
C GLU A 79 -24.95 13.20 -3.64
N LYS A 80 -25.33 12.68 -4.82
CA LYS A 80 -24.55 12.85 -6.06
C LYS A 80 -24.48 14.32 -6.46
N GLN A 81 -25.57 15.07 -6.33
CA GLN A 81 -25.59 16.51 -6.62
C GLN A 81 -24.74 17.30 -5.61
N ARG A 82 -24.80 16.98 -4.32
CA ARG A 82 -23.93 17.59 -3.30
C ARG A 82 -22.45 17.33 -3.56
N ARG A 83 -22.07 16.11 -3.94
CA ARG A 83 -20.67 15.78 -4.30
C ARG A 83 -20.19 16.46 -5.58
N LYS A 84 -21.08 16.77 -6.53
CA LYS A 84 -20.74 17.55 -7.72
C LYS A 84 -20.42 19.02 -7.37
N ILE A 85 -21.07 19.56 -6.33
CA ILE A 85 -20.84 20.93 -5.85
C ILE A 85 -19.58 21.00 -4.99
N ASP A 86 -19.28 19.96 -4.21
CA ASP A 86 -18.12 19.92 -3.30
C ASP A 86 -16.79 19.59 -4.02
N ASN A 87 -16.84 18.85 -5.15
CA ASN A 87 -15.67 18.60 -6.01
C ASN A 87 -15.35 19.80 -6.91
N LYS A 88 -14.92 20.93 -6.32
CA LYS A 88 -14.42 22.08 -7.09
C LYS A 88 -13.14 21.81 -7.88
N VAL A 89 -12.38 20.78 -7.51
CA VAL A 89 -11.18 20.36 -8.24
C VAL A 89 -11.42 18.97 -8.84
N PRO A 90 -11.53 18.84 -10.17
CA PRO A 90 -11.69 17.53 -10.79
C PRO A 90 -10.46 16.67 -10.46
N PRO A 91 -10.65 15.42 -9.97
CA PRO A 91 -9.52 14.52 -9.72
C PRO A 91 -8.77 14.28 -11.02
N LYS A 92 -7.45 14.43 -10.98
CA LYS A 92 -6.57 14.07 -12.10
C LYS A 92 -5.97 12.69 -11.82
N PRO A 93 -5.70 11.87 -12.84
CA PRO A 93 -4.89 10.68 -12.63
C PRO A 93 -3.52 11.09 -12.07
N PHE A 94 -2.91 10.22 -11.27
CA PHE A 94 -1.56 10.46 -10.79
C PHE A 94 -0.61 10.63 -12.00
N PRO A 95 0.34 11.58 -11.97
CA PRO A 95 1.10 11.95 -13.16
C PRO A 95 2.01 10.85 -13.72
N VAL A 96 2.35 9.85 -12.90
CA VAL A 96 3.33 8.82 -13.23
C VAL A 96 2.66 7.45 -13.20
N ARG A 97 2.85 6.65 -14.25
CA ARG A 97 2.41 5.24 -14.29
C ARG A 97 3.51 4.30 -13.77
N GLU A 98 3.12 3.08 -13.37
CA GLU A 98 4.07 2.05 -12.89
C GLU A 98 5.22 1.77 -13.87
N SER A 99 4.91 1.75 -15.17
CA SER A 99 5.90 1.54 -16.23
C SER A 99 6.84 2.73 -16.47
N GLU A 100 6.48 3.91 -15.97
CA GLU A 100 7.23 5.17 -16.18
C GLU A 100 8.14 5.49 -14.99
N TYR A 101 8.06 4.71 -13.90
CA TYR A 101 8.92 4.90 -12.75
C TYR A 101 10.37 4.55 -13.09
N THR A 102 11.19 5.59 -13.19
CA THR A 102 12.63 5.47 -13.39
C THR A 102 13.33 5.68 -12.06
N LYS A 103 14.04 4.67 -11.59
CA LYS A 103 14.86 4.78 -10.38
C LYS A 103 16.10 5.64 -10.67
N PRO A 104 16.51 6.53 -9.75
CA PRO A 104 17.80 7.18 -9.87
C PRO A 104 18.93 6.15 -9.67
N ASP A 105 20.07 6.42 -10.30
CA ASP A 105 21.25 5.59 -10.08
C ASP A 105 21.74 5.71 -8.63
N GLN A 106 22.16 4.59 -8.05
CA GLN A 106 22.73 4.58 -6.71
C GLN A 106 24.11 5.23 -6.73
N GLY A 107 24.30 6.26 -5.89
CA GLY A 107 25.59 6.96 -5.80
C GLY A 107 26.75 6.08 -5.31
N ILE A 108 26.47 4.95 -4.65
CA ILE A 108 27.47 3.97 -4.22
C ILE A 108 27.03 2.60 -4.71
N ASN A 109 27.74 2.06 -5.71
CA ASN A 109 27.48 0.75 -6.26
C ASN A 109 28.51 -0.26 -5.72
N VAL A 110 28.28 -0.76 -4.50
CA VAL A 110 29.05 -1.88 -3.95
C VAL A 110 28.52 -3.16 -4.60
N GLY A 111 29.11 -3.56 -5.73
CA GLY A 111 28.69 -4.74 -6.49
C GLY A 111 28.79 -6.09 -5.76
N SER A 112 29.23 -6.10 -4.50
CA SER A 112 29.25 -7.27 -3.63
C SER A 112 28.16 -7.16 -2.54
N PRO A 113 27.26 -8.16 -2.43
CA PRO A 113 26.19 -8.17 -1.43
C PRO A 113 26.65 -8.05 0.03
N ILE A 114 27.90 -8.40 0.32
CA ILE A 114 28.46 -8.37 1.69
C ILE A 114 28.67 -6.93 2.18
N TYR A 115 28.81 -5.99 1.25
CA TYR A 115 29.01 -4.58 1.55
C TYR A 115 27.74 -3.74 1.36
N GLU A 116 26.58 -4.38 1.12
CA GLU A 116 25.31 -3.67 1.07
C GLU A 116 25.02 -3.03 2.43
N THR A 117 24.74 -1.73 2.40
CA THR A 117 24.29 -1.00 3.59
C THR A 117 22.77 -0.95 3.62
N SER A 118 22.17 -0.81 4.80
CA SER A 118 20.71 -0.67 4.95
C SER A 118 20.15 0.50 4.14
N ASN A 119 20.96 1.54 3.89
CA ASN A 119 20.55 2.69 3.09
C ASN A 119 20.36 2.36 1.61
N MET A 120 21.00 1.30 1.09
CA MET A 120 20.83 0.87 -0.30
C MET A 120 19.49 0.21 -0.58
N GLN A 121 18.76 -0.19 0.46
CA GLN A 121 17.44 -0.82 0.35
C GLN A 121 16.34 0.21 0.02
N TYR A 122 16.56 1.50 0.35
CA TYR A 122 15.59 2.55 0.04
C TYR A 122 15.53 2.80 -1.47
N GLY A 123 14.31 2.76 -2.03
CA GLY A 123 14.09 3.01 -3.46
C GLY A 123 14.61 1.91 -4.39
N GLN A 124 14.99 0.75 -3.86
CA GLN A 124 15.46 -0.39 -4.67
C GLN A 124 14.33 -1.02 -5.50
N LEU A 125 13.11 -1.04 -4.95
CA LEU A 125 11.93 -1.60 -5.60
C LEU A 125 11.09 -0.49 -6.24
N ASN A 126 10.61 -0.75 -7.45
CA ASN A 126 9.63 0.11 -8.09
C ASN A 126 8.26 -0.04 -7.40
N PRO A 127 7.49 1.05 -7.28
CA PRO A 127 6.16 0.99 -6.70
C PRO A 127 5.24 0.15 -7.58
N THR A 128 4.41 -0.65 -6.94
CA THR A 128 3.40 -1.48 -7.60
C THR A 128 2.13 -0.69 -7.89
N LYS A 129 1.30 -1.14 -8.84
CA LYS A 129 0.01 -0.51 -9.16
C LYS A 129 -0.88 -0.21 -7.94
N PHE A 130 -0.85 -1.09 -6.92
CA PHE A 130 -1.68 -0.94 -5.72
C PHE A 130 -1.16 0.12 -4.74
N GLU A 131 0.11 0.50 -4.85
CA GLU A 131 0.74 1.53 -4.01
C GLU A 131 0.58 2.94 -4.62
N LEU A 132 0.39 3.01 -5.94
CA LEU A 132 0.08 4.27 -6.63
C LEU A 132 -1.37 4.69 -6.37
N ILE A 133 -1.55 5.96 -6.02
CA ILE A 133 -2.87 6.55 -5.88
C ILE A 133 -3.55 6.70 -7.24
N GLU A 134 -4.81 6.28 -7.35
CA GLU A 134 -5.56 6.40 -8.60
C GLU A 134 -5.96 7.85 -8.91
N LYS A 135 -6.23 8.63 -7.86
CA LYS A 135 -6.70 10.02 -7.96
C LYS A 135 -5.76 10.94 -7.20
N PHE A 136 -5.35 12.01 -7.87
CA PHE A 136 -4.47 13.05 -7.36
C PHE A 136 -5.14 14.41 -7.50
N TYR A 137 -5.02 15.24 -6.46
CA TYR A 137 -5.59 16.58 -6.39
C TYR A 137 -4.45 17.60 -6.31
N PRO A 138 -3.83 17.97 -7.45
CA PRO A 138 -2.78 18.97 -7.44
C PRO A 138 -3.34 20.33 -6.99
N ARG A 139 -2.67 20.96 -6.04
CA ARG A 139 -2.89 22.37 -5.74
C ARG A 139 -2.04 23.19 -6.71
N ASP A 140 -2.70 23.97 -7.56
CA ASP A 140 -2.02 24.93 -8.44
C ASP A 140 -1.78 26.23 -7.66
N ALA A 141 -0.53 26.67 -7.58
CA ALA A 141 -0.12 27.92 -6.93
C ALA A 141 0.14 29.06 -7.93
N LYS A 142 -0.12 28.87 -9.23
CA LYS A 142 0.14 29.90 -10.26
C LYS A 142 -0.49 31.26 -9.97
N PHE A 143 -1.73 31.25 -9.47
CA PHE A 143 -2.43 32.48 -9.09
C PHE A 143 -1.71 33.19 -7.94
N THR A 144 -1.34 32.46 -6.89
CA THR A 144 -0.72 33.06 -5.71
C THR A 144 0.75 33.42 -5.93
N GLN A 145 1.44 32.74 -6.86
CA GLN A 145 2.82 33.03 -7.24
C GLN A 145 2.96 34.33 -8.03
N GLY A 146 1.87 34.80 -8.67
CA GLY A 146 1.84 36.09 -9.35
C GLY A 146 1.81 37.30 -8.43
N PHE A 147 1.52 37.11 -7.13
CA PHE A 147 1.63 38.21 -6.17
C PHE A 147 3.09 38.54 -5.93
N LEU A 148 3.46 39.79 -6.22
CA LEU A 148 4.70 40.38 -5.73
C LEU A 148 4.63 40.29 -4.19
N GLY A 149 5.57 39.57 -3.57
CA GLY A 149 5.52 39.21 -2.14
C GLY A 149 5.35 40.38 -1.17
N ASN A 150 5.18 40.05 0.13
CA ASN A 150 4.83 40.82 1.34
C ASN A 150 5.22 42.32 1.55
N THR A 151 5.72 43.06 0.56
CA THR A 151 5.97 44.50 0.66
C THR A 151 5.24 45.25 -0.46
N PHE A 152 3.91 45.28 -0.40
CA PHE A 152 3.16 46.29 -1.15
C PHE A 152 3.40 47.64 -0.48
N LYS A 153 4.21 48.50 -1.10
CA LYS A 153 4.37 49.89 -0.66
C LYS A 153 3.26 50.70 -1.31
N PHE A 154 2.40 51.30 -0.49
CA PHE A 154 1.42 52.26 -0.97
C PHE A 154 2.12 53.62 -1.13
N ASP A 155 2.38 54.02 -2.38
CA ASP A 155 3.00 55.31 -2.75
C ASP A 155 1.98 56.27 -3.39
N GLY A 156 0.72 56.13 -3.03
CA GLY A 156 -0.37 56.98 -3.54
C GLY A 156 -0.57 58.23 -2.69
N LEU A 157 -0.83 59.37 -3.34
CA LEU A 157 -1.35 60.56 -2.66
C LEU A 157 -2.83 60.37 -2.34
N ASN A 158 -3.27 60.80 -1.16
CA ASN A 158 -4.70 60.83 -0.85
C ASN A 158 -5.35 62.02 -1.55
N THR A 159 -6.14 61.75 -2.59
CA THR A 159 -6.89 62.76 -3.35
C THR A 159 -8.40 62.68 -3.10
N SER A 160 -8.84 61.98 -2.05
CA SER A 160 -10.27 61.87 -1.75
C SER A 160 -10.83 63.23 -1.35
N VAL A 161 -11.85 63.71 -2.06
CA VAL A 161 -12.63 64.87 -1.64
C VAL A 161 -13.46 64.48 -0.41
N ALA A 162 -13.33 65.26 0.66
CA ALA A 162 -14.08 65.04 1.89
C ALA A 162 -15.47 65.68 1.78
N PHE A 163 -16.46 64.89 1.40
CA PHE A 163 -17.85 65.34 1.35
C PHE A 163 -18.47 65.43 2.76
N SER A 164 -19.21 66.50 3.00
CA SER A 164 -19.95 66.70 4.24
C SER A 164 -21.15 65.76 4.32
N LYS A 165 -21.34 65.11 5.48
CA LYS A 165 -22.55 64.28 5.72
C LYS A 165 -23.81 65.12 5.95
N THR A 166 -23.67 66.41 6.28
CA THR A 166 -24.79 67.28 6.70
C THR A 166 -25.09 68.39 5.70
N HIS A 167 -24.09 68.90 4.99
CA HIS A 167 -24.25 70.08 4.13
C HIS A 167 -23.94 69.77 2.67
N LYS A 168 -24.82 68.97 2.04
CA LYS A 168 -24.70 68.57 0.62
C LYS A 168 -24.59 69.75 -0.35
N ALA A 169 -25.22 70.88 -0.03
CA ALA A 169 -25.19 72.08 -0.86
C ALA A 169 -23.81 72.76 -0.94
N LEU A 170 -22.89 72.46 -0.01
CA LEU A 170 -21.52 73.00 -0.02
C LEU A 170 -20.52 72.06 -0.72
N ASP A 171 -20.98 70.87 -1.08
CA ASP A 171 -20.21 69.81 -1.73
C ASP A 171 -20.36 69.81 -3.26
N GLU A 172 -21.24 70.67 -3.81
CA GLU A 172 -21.48 70.83 -5.25
C GLU A 172 -20.53 71.89 -5.84
N TYR A 173 -19.47 71.42 -6.53
CA TYR A 173 -18.68 72.19 -7.50
C TYR A 173 -18.27 71.30 -8.67
#